data_AF-A9U6K5-F1
#
_entry.id   AF-A9U6K5-F1
#
_cell.length_a   1.000
_cell.length_b   1.000
_cell.length_c   1.000
_cell.angle_alpha   90.00
_cell.angle_beta   90.00
_cell.angle_gamma   90.00
#
_symmetry.space_group_name_H-M   'P 1'
#
loop_
_entity.id
_entity.type
_entity.pdbx_description
1 polymer ?
#
loop_
_entity_poly.entity_id
_entity_poly.type
_entity_poly.pdbx_seq_one_letter_code
_entity_poly.pdbx_strand_id
1 'polypeptide(L)'
;LIFSGFPVIGRQILIQAAGGCQRSDLPGFYCPWDLRSGGSVFFESSAALPLRNLKSFLRDIRDLQATVPLSLCDLDLYTGILIRFVRKTDAYLGSGQEDVAMLDFTWSRGNDATTPRLDMDIFQELEQLVFDKYGAWPHWGKNRNYVFEGAGEEYANLTKFLDTKNRFDPQGFFSSEWSDTVLGINKTGAPGEATYAPFCAMEGLCRCQTDEHCAPEKNTFCRPGRIYPAARVCRTE
;
A
#
# COMPACT_ATOMS: atom_id res chain seq x y z
N LEU A 1 -36.65 -2.94 12.89
CA LEU A 1 -36.41 -2.08 11.70
C LEU A 1 -36.91 -2.83 10.48
N ILE A 2 -37.84 -2.25 9.72
CA ILE A 2 -38.40 -2.82 8.48
C ILE A 2 -37.58 -2.25 7.32
N PHE A 3 -37.05 -3.11 6.45
CA PHE A 3 -36.31 -2.70 5.26
C PHE A 3 -37.26 -2.02 4.26
N SER A 4 -36.97 -0.76 3.88
CA SER A 4 -37.81 0.06 3.00
C SER A 4 -37.29 0.22 1.57
N GLY A 5 -36.23 -0.51 1.20
CA GLY A 5 -35.56 -0.40 -0.10
C GLY A 5 -34.23 0.34 -0.07
N PHE A 6 -33.57 0.44 -1.22
CA PHE A 6 -32.31 1.16 -1.41
C PHE A 6 -32.54 2.58 -1.97
N PRO A 7 -31.65 3.54 -1.67
CA PRO A 7 -30.51 3.42 -0.75
C PRO A 7 -30.95 3.48 0.72
N VAL A 8 -30.30 2.68 1.58
CA VAL A 8 -30.55 2.72 3.02
C VAL A 8 -29.82 3.92 3.62
N ILE A 9 -30.54 5.04 3.79
CA ILE A 9 -30.01 6.28 4.37
C ILE A 9 -30.29 6.28 5.87
N GLY A 10 -29.24 6.34 6.70
CA GLY A 10 -29.36 6.35 8.17
C GLY A 10 -28.02 6.16 8.89
N ARG A 11 -28.03 6.17 10.23
CA ARG A 11 -26.83 5.88 11.04
C ARG A 11 -26.45 4.41 10.90
N GLN A 12 -25.38 4.15 10.15
CA GLN A 12 -24.82 2.82 9.92
C GLN A 12 -23.66 2.48 10.87
N ILE A 13 -23.63 3.06 12.07
CA ILE A 13 -22.51 2.92 13.02
C ILE A 13 -22.29 1.48 13.53
N LEU A 14 -23.25 0.58 13.26
CA LEU A 14 -23.20 -0.83 13.63
C LEU A 14 -22.95 -1.77 12.43
N ILE A 15 -22.75 -1.24 11.22
CA ILE A 15 -22.33 -2.07 10.08
C ILE A 15 -20.88 -2.49 10.30
N GLN A 16 -20.64 -3.79 10.33
CA GLN A 16 -19.30 -4.39 10.35
C GLN A 16 -19.15 -5.28 9.12
N ALA A 17 -18.02 -5.17 8.41
CA ALA A 17 -17.71 -6.03 7.26
C ALA A 17 -17.29 -7.45 7.70
N ALA A 18 -16.68 -7.56 8.87
CA ALA A 18 -16.34 -8.80 9.57
C ALA A 18 -16.45 -8.56 11.08
N GLY A 19 -16.91 -9.55 11.87
CA GLY A 19 -17.01 -9.39 13.32
C GLY A 19 -17.78 -10.50 14.03
N GLY A 20 -18.07 -10.27 15.31
CA GLY A 20 -18.62 -11.26 16.24
C GLY A 20 -17.73 -11.45 17.47
N CYS A 21 -16.42 -11.19 17.32
CA CYS A 21 -15.47 -11.16 18.42
C CYS A 21 -15.75 -10.02 19.42
N GLN A 22 -16.19 -8.84 18.97
CA GLN A 22 -16.56 -7.76 19.91
C GLN A 22 -17.82 -8.05 20.75
N ARG A 23 -18.55 -9.14 20.44
CA ARG A 23 -19.77 -9.56 21.17
C ARG A 23 -19.50 -10.66 22.19
N SER A 24 -18.27 -11.15 22.27
CA SER A 24 -17.90 -12.18 23.25
C SER A 24 -17.41 -11.53 24.53
N ASP A 25 -17.94 -11.97 25.67
CA ASP A 25 -17.43 -11.60 26.98
C ASP A 25 -16.27 -12.51 27.43
N LEU A 26 -15.84 -13.46 26.58
CA LEU A 26 -14.72 -14.34 26.87
C LEU A 26 -13.41 -13.54 26.89
N PRO A 27 -12.63 -13.57 27.99
CA PRO A 27 -11.33 -12.94 28.05
C PRO A 27 -10.42 -13.41 26.91
N GLY A 28 -9.83 -12.49 26.17
CA GLY A 28 -8.94 -12.79 25.05
C GLY A 28 -9.62 -12.93 23.68
N PHE A 29 -10.96 -12.89 23.61
CA PHE A 29 -11.69 -12.97 22.34
C PHE A 29 -11.95 -11.57 21.76
N TYR A 30 -10.89 -10.92 21.27
CA TYR A 30 -10.98 -9.62 20.62
C TYR A 30 -10.85 -9.76 19.11
N CYS A 31 -11.41 -8.81 18.37
CA CYS A 31 -11.14 -8.75 16.95
C CYS A 31 -9.72 -8.22 16.72
N PRO A 32 -8.90 -8.89 15.90
CA PRO A 32 -7.54 -8.41 15.61
C PRO A 32 -7.50 -6.99 15.02
N TRP A 33 -8.59 -6.53 14.42
CA TRP A 33 -8.72 -5.16 13.89
C TRP A 33 -9.35 -4.17 14.89
N ASP A 34 -9.62 -4.57 16.14
CA ASP A 34 -10.11 -3.65 17.17
C ASP A 34 -8.94 -2.85 17.77
N LEU A 35 -8.84 -1.59 17.37
CA LEU A 35 -7.80 -0.66 17.81
C LEU A 35 -7.74 -0.47 19.33
N ARG A 36 -8.85 -0.68 20.05
CA ARG A 36 -8.89 -0.55 21.52
C ARG A 36 -8.13 -1.67 22.23
N SER A 37 -7.94 -2.80 21.53
CA SER A 37 -7.26 -3.98 22.07
C SER A 37 -5.78 -4.05 21.70
N GLY A 38 -5.24 -3.04 20.99
CA GLY A 38 -3.88 -3.08 20.47
C GLY A 38 -3.68 -4.23 19.48
N GLY A 39 -4.67 -4.42 18.60
CA GLY A 39 -4.72 -5.51 17.64
C GLY A 39 -3.62 -5.47 16.57
N SER A 40 -3.73 -6.35 15.58
CA SER A 40 -2.74 -6.53 14.52
C SER A 40 -2.59 -5.28 13.65
N VAL A 41 -1.34 -4.84 13.47
CA VAL A 41 -0.96 -3.80 12.51
C VAL A 41 0.03 -4.38 11.49
N PHE A 42 -0.25 -4.15 10.22
CA PHE A 42 0.55 -4.67 9.12
C PHE A 42 0.52 -3.71 7.95
N PHE A 43 1.51 -3.84 7.08
CA PHE A 43 1.47 -3.27 5.75
C PHE A 43 0.93 -4.32 4.77
N GLU A 44 0.18 -3.86 3.79
CA GLU A 44 -0.24 -4.68 2.67
C GLU A 44 0.05 -3.91 1.38
N SER A 45 0.95 -4.45 0.56
CA SER A 45 1.10 -3.98 -0.82
C SER A 45 0.18 -4.77 -1.71
N SER A 46 -0.40 -4.08 -2.68
CA SER A 46 -1.23 -4.71 -3.69
C SER A 46 -1.08 -4.00 -5.03
N ALA A 47 -0.69 -4.78 -6.02
CA ALA A 47 -0.28 -4.30 -7.33
C ALA A 47 -0.99 -5.08 -8.44
N ALA A 48 -1.58 -4.36 -9.39
CA ALA A 48 -2.11 -4.90 -10.63
C ALA A 48 -0.98 -4.97 -11.67
N LEU A 49 -0.30 -6.11 -11.72
CA LEU A 49 0.83 -6.33 -12.63
C LEU A 49 0.34 -6.85 -13.99
N PRO A 50 0.72 -6.22 -15.12
CA PRO A 50 0.46 -6.78 -16.44
C PRO A 50 0.92 -8.23 -16.56
N LEU A 51 0.07 -9.13 -17.10
CA LEU A 51 0.38 -10.57 -17.16
C LEU A 51 1.69 -10.88 -17.89
N ARG A 52 2.06 -10.05 -18.89
CA ARG A 52 3.35 -10.15 -19.61
C ARG A 52 4.57 -10.04 -18.70
N ASN A 53 4.45 -9.35 -17.57
CA ASN A 53 5.54 -9.08 -16.64
C ASN A 53 5.65 -10.11 -15.51
N LEU A 54 4.59 -10.89 -15.25
CA LEU A 54 4.51 -11.83 -14.11
C LEU A 54 5.71 -12.78 -14.04
N LYS A 55 6.09 -13.38 -15.17
CA LYS A 55 7.22 -14.33 -15.20
C LYS A 55 8.54 -13.68 -14.81
N SER A 56 8.78 -12.45 -15.25
CA SER A 56 10.01 -11.72 -14.94
C SER A 56 10.01 -11.27 -13.49
N PHE A 57 8.88 -10.76 -13.00
CA PHE A 57 8.73 -10.37 -11.59
C PHE A 57 8.95 -11.54 -10.62
N LEU A 58 8.41 -12.72 -10.93
CA LEU A 58 8.65 -13.93 -10.11
C LEU A 58 10.12 -14.39 -10.12
N ARG A 59 10.91 -14.05 -11.15
CA ARG A 59 12.35 -14.30 -11.16
C ARG A 59 13.08 -13.31 -10.27
N ASP A 60 12.73 -12.03 -10.36
CA ASP A 60 13.30 -11.01 -9.48
C ASP A 60 13.05 -11.32 -7.99
N ILE A 61 11.86 -11.82 -7.62
CA ILE A 61 11.60 -12.28 -6.23
C ILE A 61 12.59 -13.38 -5.82
N ARG A 62 12.85 -14.36 -6.71
CA ARG A 62 13.79 -15.45 -6.43
C ARG A 62 15.23 -14.96 -6.34
N ASP A 63 15.62 -14.06 -7.23
CA ASP A 63 16.96 -13.49 -7.25
C ASP A 63 17.19 -12.64 -5.99
N LEU A 64 16.19 -11.86 -5.56
CA LEU A 64 16.23 -11.09 -4.32
C LEU A 64 16.35 -12.03 -3.10
N GLN A 65 15.54 -13.09 -3.03
CA GLN A 65 15.63 -14.10 -1.97
C GLN A 65 17.00 -14.81 -1.94
N ALA A 66 17.61 -15.03 -3.10
CA ALA A 66 18.94 -15.63 -3.19
C ALA A 66 20.05 -14.73 -2.64
N THR A 67 19.86 -13.40 -2.60
CA THR A 67 20.85 -12.46 -2.05
C THR A 67 20.96 -12.52 -0.53
N VAL A 68 19.87 -12.86 0.17
CA VAL A 68 19.80 -12.98 1.62
C VAL A 68 19.04 -14.26 1.94
N PRO A 69 19.74 -15.40 2.13
CA PRO A 69 19.09 -16.65 2.50
C PRO A 69 18.24 -16.46 3.76
N LEU A 70 17.01 -16.99 3.75
CA LEU A 70 15.99 -16.78 4.79
C LEU A 70 15.41 -15.35 4.87
N SER A 71 15.61 -14.50 3.87
CA SER A 71 14.78 -13.29 3.71
C SER A 71 13.30 -13.66 3.49
N LEU A 72 12.40 -12.70 3.68
CA LEU A 72 10.94 -12.85 3.55
C LEU A 72 10.30 -13.58 4.73
N CYS A 73 10.96 -13.64 5.88
CA CYS A 73 10.42 -14.30 7.08
C CYS A 73 9.25 -13.53 7.72
N ASP A 74 9.11 -12.24 7.40
CA ASP A 74 8.03 -11.39 7.91
C ASP A 74 6.77 -11.41 7.02
N LEU A 75 6.76 -12.22 5.95
CA LEU A 75 5.56 -12.42 5.15
C LEU A 75 4.47 -13.13 5.95
N ASP A 76 3.23 -12.65 5.82
CA ASP A 76 2.08 -13.30 6.44
C ASP A 76 2.01 -14.78 6.08
N LEU A 77 1.92 -15.63 7.11
CA LEU A 77 1.97 -17.08 6.96
C LEU A 77 0.73 -17.64 6.23
N TYR A 78 -0.41 -16.94 6.28
CA TYR A 78 -1.67 -17.43 5.72
C TYR A 78 -1.87 -17.05 4.26
N THR A 79 -1.39 -15.87 3.86
CA THR A 79 -1.57 -15.33 2.51
C THR A 79 -0.29 -15.34 1.69
N GLY A 80 0.87 -15.25 2.34
CA GLY A 80 2.16 -15.14 1.67
C GLY A 80 2.13 -14.08 0.58
N ILE A 81 2.59 -14.45 -0.62
CA ILE A 81 2.34 -13.67 -1.83
C ILE A 81 1.09 -14.25 -2.51
N LEU A 82 -0.03 -13.53 -2.39
CA LEU A 82 -1.29 -13.90 -3.01
C LEU A 82 -1.32 -13.41 -4.46
N ILE A 83 -1.58 -14.33 -5.40
CA ILE A 83 -1.70 -14.02 -6.82
C ILE A 83 -3.12 -14.32 -7.29
N ARG A 84 -3.82 -13.30 -7.80
CA ARG A 84 -5.18 -13.42 -8.35
C ARG A 84 -5.20 -12.88 -9.76
N PHE A 85 -6.00 -13.46 -10.63
CA PHE A 85 -6.11 -13.03 -12.03
C PHE A 85 -7.38 -12.21 -12.22
N VAL A 86 -7.22 -10.98 -12.69
CA VAL A 86 -8.32 -10.03 -12.85
C VAL A 86 -8.35 -9.53 -14.29
N ARG A 87 -9.52 -9.56 -14.90
CA ARG A 87 -9.72 -9.01 -16.25
C ARG A 87 -9.69 -7.49 -16.21
N LYS A 88 -9.37 -6.90 -17.37
CA LYS A 88 -9.51 -5.47 -17.61
C LYS A 88 -10.88 -4.94 -17.14
N THR A 89 -10.88 -3.75 -16.54
CA THR A 89 -12.08 -3.00 -16.15
C THR A 89 -12.20 -1.69 -16.94
N ASP A 90 -13.43 -1.23 -17.16
CA ASP A 90 -13.72 0.06 -17.77
C ASP A 90 -13.86 1.20 -16.73
N ALA A 91 -13.68 0.89 -15.44
CA ALA A 91 -13.66 1.91 -14.40
C ALA A 91 -12.50 2.89 -14.61
N TYR A 92 -12.76 4.20 -14.52
CA TYR A 92 -11.77 5.22 -14.86
C TYR A 92 -10.49 5.15 -14.02
N LEU A 93 -10.63 4.81 -12.72
CA LEU A 93 -9.51 4.58 -11.79
C LEU A 93 -9.33 3.08 -11.47
N GLY A 94 -9.83 2.18 -12.32
CA GLY A 94 -9.69 0.74 -12.08
C GLY A 94 -8.23 0.29 -12.28
N SER A 95 -7.68 -0.48 -11.34
CA SER A 95 -6.29 -0.93 -11.40
C SER A 95 -5.99 -1.92 -12.54
N GLY A 96 -7.02 -2.58 -13.10
CA GLY A 96 -6.90 -3.41 -14.29
C GLY A 96 -7.12 -2.62 -15.58
N GLN A 97 -6.16 -1.78 -15.98
CA GLN A 97 -6.19 -1.11 -17.29
C GLN A 97 -6.02 -2.10 -18.46
N GLU A 98 -5.56 -3.31 -18.15
CA GLU A 98 -5.54 -4.51 -18.98
C GLU A 98 -5.78 -5.77 -18.11
N ASP A 99 -5.67 -6.97 -18.69
CA ASP A 99 -5.70 -8.21 -17.91
C ASP A 99 -4.42 -8.33 -17.06
N VAL A 100 -4.59 -8.51 -15.75
CA VAL A 100 -3.51 -8.38 -14.76
C VAL A 100 -3.46 -9.57 -13.80
N ALA A 101 -2.27 -9.81 -13.27
CA ALA A 101 -2.08 -10.53 -12.02
C ALA A 101 -2.12 -9.51 -10.88
N MET A 102 -3.16 -9.56 -10.05
CA MET A 102 -3.20 -8.87 -8.78
C MET A 102 -2.29 -9.61 -7.81
N LEU A 103 -1.26 -8.92 -7.35
CA LEU A 103 -0.28 -9.42 -6.41
C LEU A 103 -0.51 -8.73 -5.08
N ASP A 104 -0.71 -9.47 -4.01
CA ASP A 104 -0.80 -8.95 -2.66
C ASP A 104 0.25 -9.60 -1.78
N PHE A 105 0.92 -8.81 -0.94
CA PHE A 105 1.79 -9.34 0.10
C PHE A 105 1.68 -8.47 1.35
N THR A 106 1.65 -9.15 2.49
CA THR A 106 1.47 -8.55 3.81
C THR A 106 2.70 -8.81 4.66
N TRP A 107 3.18 -7.79 5.36
CA TRP A 107 4.29 -7.91 6.31
C TRP A 107 4.09 -6.98 7.50
N SER A 108 4.90 -7.15 8.55
CA SER A 108 4.70 -6.41 9.79
C SER A 108 5.00 -4.91 9.61
N ARG A 109 4.20 -4.07 10.28
CA ARG A 109 4.43 -2.62 10.38
C ARG A 109 5.10 -2.22 11.69
N GLY A 110 4.91 -3.01 12.75
CA GLY A 110 5.24 -2.62 14.12
C GLY A 110 4.35 -1.46 14.63
N ASN A 111 4.26 -1.29 15.95
CA ASN A 111 3.55 -0.16 16.54
C ASN A 111 4.40 1.13 16.56
N ASP A 112 5.72 0.98 16.59
CA ASP A 112 6.67 2.08 16.58
C ASP A 112 7.27 2.26 15.18
N ALA A 113 6.93 3.37 14.53
CA ALA A 113 7.41 3.73 13.20
C ALA A 113 8.93 3.99 13.13
N THR A 114 9.59 4.17 14.28
CA THR A 114 11.03 4.47 14.35
C THR A 114 11.90 3.21 14.51
N THR A 115 11.29 2.03 14.67
CA THR A 115 12.04 0.78 14.92
C THR A 115 12.21 -0.03 13.63
N PRO A 116 13.46 -0.36 13.24
CA PRO A 116 13.75 -1.27 12.13
C PRO A 116 13.03 -2.61 12.28
N ARG A 117 12.60 -3.15 11.14
CA ARG A 117 11.86 -4.41 11.06
C ARG A 117 12.64 -5.44 10.27
N LEU A 118 12.33 -6.70 10.56
CA LEU A 118 12.91 -7.84 9.88
C LEU A 118 12.67 -7.72 8.37
N ASP A 119 13.72 -7.91 7.57
CA ASP A 119 13.69 -7.91 6.10
C ASP A 119 13.04 -6.67 5.46
N MET A 120 12.96 -5.54 6.17
CA MET A 120 12.30 -4.33 5.66
C MET A 120 12.90 -3.84 4.34
N ASP A 121 14.21 -3.98 4.16
CA ASP A 121 14.89 -3.60 2.92
C ASP A 121 14.42 -4.45 1.74
N ILE A 122 14.17 -5.74 1.98
CA ILE A 122 13.65 -6.69 1.00
C ILE A 122 12.24 -6.31 0.56
N PHE A 123 11.34 -5.98 1.50
CA PHE A 123 9.96 -5.57 1.18
C PHE A 123 9.90 -4.21 0.49
N GLN A 124 10.73 -3.25 0.90
CA GLN A 124 10.85 -1.96 0.23
C GLN A 124 11.39 -2.11 -1.21
N GLU A 125 12.33 -3.03 -1.44
CA GLU A 125 12.81 -3.34 -2.78
C GLU A 125 11.74 -4.05 -3.62
N LEU A 126 10.99 -4.99 -3.03
CA LEU A 126 9.91 -5.71 -3.71
C LEU A 126 8.80 -4.76 -4.20
N GLU A 127 8.41 -3.78 -3.38
CA GLU A 127 7.46 -2.76 -3.79
C GLU A 127 8.00 -1.90 -4.95
N GLN A 128 9.25 -1.44 -4.87
CA GLN A 128 9.85 -0.63 -5.95
C GLN A 128 10.10 -1.44 -7.21
N LEU A 129 10.33 -2.75 -7.11
CA LEU A 129 10.33 -3.66 -8.25
C LEU A 129 8.96 -3.67 -8.93
N VAL A 130 7.88 -3.93 -8.19
CA VAL A 130 6.56 -4.09 -8.81
C VAL A 130 6.03 -2.76 -9.37
N PHE A 131 6.23 -1.65 -8.66
CA PHE A 131 5.71 -0.34 -9.08
C PHE A 131 6.65 0.36 -10.07
N ASP A 132 7.95 0.47 -9.78
CA ASP A 132 8.85 1.28 -10.61
C ASP A 132 9.44 0.51 -11.78
N LYS A 133 9.92 -0.72 -11.55
CA LYS A 133 10.54 -1.52 -12.61
C LYS A 133 9.50 -2.06 -13.59
N TYR A 134 8.33 -2.47 -13.07
CA TYR A 134 7.29 -3.11 -13.88
C TYR A 134 6.06 -2.26 -14.19
N GLY A 135 5.95 -1.05 -13.62
CA GLY A 135 4.84 -0.14 -13.91
C GLY A 135 3.47 -0.71 -13.52
N ALA A 136 3.39 -1.48 -12.43
CA ALA A 136 2.11 -2.01 -11.97
C ALA A 136 1.23 -0.90 -11.39
N TRP A 137 -0.09 -1.02 -11.53
CA TRP A 137 -1.01 -0.05 -10.93
C TRP A 137 -1.28 -0.39 -9.45
N PRO A 138 -1.21 0.59 -8.53
CA PRO A 138 -1.49 0.33 -7.13
C PRO A 138 -2.99 0.14 -6.88
N HIS A 139 -3.31 -0.78 -5.98
CA HIS A 139 -4.64 -0.85 -5.39
C HIS A 139 -4.86 0.37 -4.45
N TRP A 140 -5.87 1.19 -4.74
CA TRP A 140 -6.12 2.46 -4.01
C TRP A 140 -6.38 2.33 -2.50
N GLY A 141 -6.96 1.22 -2.07
CA GLY A 141 -7.27 0.97 -0.64
C GLY A 141 -6.16 0.27 0.14
N LYS A 142 -4.98 0.09 -0.47
CA LYS A 142 -3.81 -0.62 0.09
C LYS A 142 -2.56 0.22 -0.20
N ASN A 143 -1.38 -0.34 0.03
CA ASN A 143 -0.07 0.27 -0.23
C ASN A 143 0.29 1.41 0.72
N ARG A 144 1.58 1.72 0.74
CA ARG A 144 2.16 2.83 1.50
C ARG A 144 2.12 4.11 0.67
N ASN A 145 2.15 5.26 1.34
CA ASN A 145 1.90 6.56 0.72
C ASN A 145 2.81 6.88 -0.47
N TYR A 146 4.10 6.55 -0.39
CA TYR A 146 5.06 6.84 -1.45
C TYR A 146 4.72 6.16 -2.80
N VAL A 147 3.94 5.09 -2.80
CA VAL A 147 3.51 4.38 -4.02
C VAL A 147 2.52 5.23 -4.83
N PHE A 148 1.82 6.16 -4.18
CA PHE A 148 0.82 7.01 -4.82
C PHE A 148 1.39 8.31 -5.39
N GLU A 149 2.69 8.55 -5.24
CA GLU A 149 3.38 9.67 -5.87
C GLU A 149 3.26 9.56 -7.40
N GLY A 150 2.61 10.53 -8.04
CA GLY A 150 2.35 10.53 -9.48
C GLY A 150 1.32 9.50 -9.97
N ALA A 151 0.73 8.69 -9.08
CA ALA A 151 -0.10 7.54 -9.50
C ALA A 151 -1.32 7.94 -10.35
N GLY A 152 -1.90 9.12 -10.16
CA GLY A 152 -3.00 9.60 -10.99
C GLY A 152 -2.63 9.72 -12.47
N GLU A 153 -1.40 10.14 -12.79
CA GLU A 153 -0.92 10.35 -14.16
C GLU A 153 -0.83 9.03 -14.96
N GLU A 154 -0.74 7.89 -14.26
CA GLU A 154 -0.70 6.55 -14.86
C GLU A 154 -2.06 6.04 -15.36
N TYR A 155 -3.17 6.75 -15.05
CA TYR A 155 -4.52 6.35 -15.45
C TYR A 155 -5.00 7.13 -16.68
N ALA A 156 -5.08 6.43 -17.82
CA ALA A 156 -5.48 7.02 -19.10
C ALA A 156 -6.86 7.71 -19.10
N ASN A 157 -7.76 7.33 -18.17
CA ASN A 157 -9.10 7.91 -18.04
C ASN A 157 -9.22 8.90 -16.86
N LEU A 158 -8.12 9.40 -16.30
CA LEU A 158 -8.13 10.35 -15.19
C LEU A 158 -9.01 11.57 -15.50
N THR A 159 -8.89 12.18 -16.70
CA THR A 159 -9.70 13.35 -17.06
C THR A 159 -11.20 13.06 -17.01
N LYS A 160 -11.65 11.89 -17.50
CA LYS A 160 -13.06 11.50 -17.42
C LYS A 160 -13.53 11.32 -15.98
N PHE A 161 -12.66 10.80 -15.12
CA PHE A 161 -12.93 10.72 -13.68
C PHE A 161 -13.09 12.12 -13.08
N LEU A 162 -12.16 13.03 -13.35
CA LEU A 162 -12.20 14.40 -12.82
C LEU A 162 -13.42 15.18 -13.32
N ASP A 163 -13.79 15.05 -14.59
CA ASP A 163 -15.00 15.66 -15.16
C ASP A 163 -16.26 15.14 -14.45
N THR A 164 -16.32 13.82 -14.22
CA THR A 164 -17.43 13.18 -13.51
C THR A 164 -17.49 13.65 -12.06
N LYS A 165 -16.35 13.65 -11.35
CA LYS A 165 -16.21 14.15 -9.98
C LYS A 165 -16.71 15.60 -9.89
N ASN A 166 -16.24 16.49 -10.76
CA ASN A 166 -16.61 17.92 -10.73
C ASN A 166 -18.09 18.15 -11.06
N ARG A 167 -18.70 17.30 -11.89
CA ARG A 167 -20.14 17.36 -12.17
C ARG A 167 -20.99 16.98 -10.96
N PHE A 168 -20.60 15.96 -10.20
CA PHE A 168 -21.38 15.44 -9.07
C PHE A 168 -21.03 16.07 -7.72
N ASP A 169 -19.81 16.61 -7.58
CA ASP A 169 -19.31 17.29 -6.39
C ASP A 169 -18.60 18.60 -6.76
N PRO A 170 -19.32 19.60 -7.29
CA PRO A 170 -18.73 20.87 -7.74
C PRO A 170 -18.15 21.71 -6.59
N GLN A 171 -18.56 21.44 -5.35
CA GLN A 171 -18.07 22.13 -4.15
C GLN A 171 -16.92 21.37 -3.46
N GLY A 172 -16.57 20.18 -3.95
CA GLY A 172 -15.45 19.40 -3.42
C GLY A 172 -15.66 18.83 -2.02
N PHE A 173 -16.90 18.58 -1.60
CA PHE A 173 -17.20 18.04 -0.26
C PHE A 173 -16.53 16.69 0.01
N PHE A 174 -16.28 15.89 -1.03
CA PHE A 174 -15.62 14.60 -0.93
C PHE A 174 -14.14 14.64 -1.34
N SER A 175 -13.60 15.84 -1.53
CA SER A 175 -12.18 16.05 -1.83
C SER A 175 -11.40 16.27 -0.54
N SER A 176 -10.13 15.88 -0.56
CA SER A 176 -9.19 16.03 0.54
C SER A 176 -7.83 16.42 -0.02
N GLU A 177 -6.94 16.95 0.82
CA GLU A 177 -5.56 17.22 0.41
C GLU A 177 -4.93 15.97 -0.21
N TRP A 178 -5.03 14.81 0.45
CA TRP A 178 -4.50 13.54 -0.04
C TRP A 178 -5.06 13.14 -1.41
N SER A 179 -6.39 13.15 -1.58
CA SER A 179 -7.01 12.73 -2.84
C SER A 179 -6.66 13.66 -3.99
N ASP A 180 -6.62 14.97 -3.72
CA ASP A 180 -6.33 15.96 -4.74
C ASP A 180 -4.89 15.84 -5.21
N THR A 181 -3.97 15.46 -4.33
CA THR A 181 -2.60 15.19 -4.76
C THR A 181 -2.47 13.93 -5.58
N VAL A 182 -3.00 12.83 -5.07
CA VAL A 182 -2.87 11.53 -5.73
C VAL A 182 -3.48 11.55 -7.12
N LEU A 183 -4.52 12.38 -7.31
CA LEU A 183 -5.16 12.63 -8.59
C LEU A 183 -4.51 13.76 -9.42
N GLY A 184 -3.43 14.36 -8.96
CA GLY A 184 -2.69 15.42 -9.67
C GLY A 184 -3.44 16.76 -9.80
N ILE A 185 -4.49 16.97 -9.00
CA ILE A 185 -5.30 18.20 -8.96
C ILE A 185 -4.54 19.31 -8.24
N ASN A 186 -3.92 18.98 -7.10
CA ASN A 186 -3.08 19.89 -6.34
C ASN A 186 -1.68 19.30 -6.21
N LYS A 187 -0.67 20.02 -6.72
CA LYS A 187 0.75 19.62 -6.63
C LYS A 187 1.43 20.15 -5.37
N THR A 188 0.70 20.84 -4.50
CA THR A 188 1.20 21.33 -3.22
C THR A 188 0.57 20.56 -2.08
N GLY A 189 1.38 19.71 -1.44
CA GLY A 189 0.97 18.70 -0.47
C GLY A 189 0.66 17.40 -1.20
N ALA A 190 1.33 16.31 -0.83
CA ALA A 190 1.21 14.96 -1.40
C ALA A 190 1.49 13.90 -0.33
N PRO A 191 0.83 12.72 -0.37
CA PRO A 191 1.31 11.55 0.34
C PRO A 191 2.75 11.24 -0.08
N GLY A 192 3.67 11.50 0.85
CA GLY A 192 5.10 11.28 0.71
C GLY A 192 5.98 12.50 0.50
N GLU A 193 5.41 13.65 0.14
CA GLU A 193 6.10 14.95 0.25
C GLU A 193 5.86 15.65 1.59
N ALA A 194 4.86 15.20 2.37
CA ALA A 194 4.63 15.65 3.73
C ALA A 194 5.76 15.13 4.64
N THR A 195 6.87 15.85 4.56
CA THR A 195 8.13 15.77 5.27
C THR A 195 9.00 14.56 4.89
N TYR A 196 10.02 14.82 4.07
CA TYR A 196 11.31 14.11 4.14
C TYR A 196 11.94 14.32 5.53
N ALA A 197 11.18 13.93 6.56
CA ALA A 197 11.51 13.99 7.97
C ALA A 197 12.24 12.71 8.35
N PRO A 198 12.92 12.73 9.51
CA PRO A 198 13.42 11.51 10.11
C PRO A 198 12.35 10.40 10.12
N PHE A 199 12.76 9.17 9.83
CA PHE A 199 11.94 7.96 9.80
C PHE A 199 10.87 7.85 8.69
N CYS A 200 10.76 8.80 7.76
CA CYS A 200 9.67 8.78 6.76
C CYS A 200 9.67 7.51 5.89
N ALA A 201 10.84 6.92 5.59
CA ALA A 201 10.93 5.74 4.73
C ALA A 201 10.58 4.44 5.47
N MET A 202 10.78 4.43 6.79
CA MET A 202 10.32 3.35 7.66
C MET A 202 8.80 3.23 7.60
N GLU A 203 8.09 4.34 7.63
CA GLU A 203 6.63 4.34 7.59
C GLU A 203 6.07 4.23 6.16
N GLY A 204 6.94 4.24 5.14
CA GLY A 204 6.55 4.30 3.72
C GLY A 204 5.81 5.59 3.36
N LEU A 205 6.11 6.66 4.09
CA LEU A 205 5.73 8.01 3.68
C LEU A 205 6.60 8.40 2.49
N CYS A 206 7.93 8.26 2.58
CA CYS A 206 8.85 8.66 1.53
C CYS A 206 9.70 7.46 1.04
N ARG A 207 10.40 7.64 -0.09
CA ARG A 207 11.59 6.84 -0.41
C ARG A 207 12.79 7.43 0.32
N CYS A 208 13.66 6.60 0.87
CA CYS A 208 14.83 7.13 1.58
C CYS A 208 15.77 7.87 0.61
N GLN A 209 16.34 8.98 1.07
CA GLN A 209 17.33 9.77 0.32
C GLN A 209 18.55 10.04 1.19
N THR A 210 18.32 10.31 2.47
CA THR A 210 19.34 10.42 3.51
C THR A 210 19.14 9.29 4.53
N ASP A 211 20.17 9.04 5.32
CA ASP A 211 20.11 8.01 6.35
C ASP A 211 19.10 8.33 7.45
N GLU A 212 18.83 9.60 7.74
CA GLU A 212 17.83 10.05 8.73
C GLU A 212 16.42 9.50 8.45
N HIS A 213 16.09 9.19 7.19
CA HIS A 213 14.81 8.58 6.84
C HIS A 213 14.67 7.13 7.34
N CYS A 214 15.76 6.49 7.79
CA CYS A 214 15.89 5.06 8.06
C CYS A 214 16.33 4.68 9.49
N ALA A 215 16.43 5.63 10.43
CA ALA A 215 16.91 5.42 11.81
C ALA A 215 18.42 5.07 11.92
N PRO A 216 19.33 6.00 11.56
CA PRO A 216 20.77 5.75 11.62
C PRO A 216 21.27 5.48 13.03
N GLU A 217 20.60 6.02 14.04
CA GLU A 217 20.88 5.75 15.47
C GLU A 217 20.58 4.31 15.89
N LYS A 218 19.85 3.55 15.06
CA LYS A 218 19.59 2.11 15.21
C LYS A 218 20.33 1.29 14.14
N ASN A 219 21.46 1.81 13.65
CA ASN A 219 22.32 1.19 12.64
C ASN A 219 21.58 0.81 11.33
N THR A 220 20.57 1.59 10.97
CA THR A 220 19.75 1.36 9.78
C THR A 220 19.84 2.57 8.86
N PHE A 221 20.21 2.35 7.61
CA PHE A 221 20.64 3.41 6.72
C PHE A 221 19.95 3.33 5.36
N CYS A 222 19.96 4.43 4.62
CA CYS A 222 19.44 4.46 3.26
C CYS A 222 20.46 3.83 2.30
N ARG A 223 20.04 2.76 1.62
CA ARG A 223 20.89 1.97 0.72
C ARG A 223 20.19 1.70 -0.60
N PRO A 224 20.95 1.43 -1.67
CA PRO A 224 20.38 0.90 -2.90
C PRO A 224 19.82 -0.50 -2.70
N GLY A 225 18.83 -0.88 -3.53
CA GLY A 225 18.36 -2.25 -3.65
C GLY A 225 19.50 -3.23 -4.00
N ARG A 226 19.32 -4.50 -3.64
CA ARG A 226 20.28 -5.60 -3.84
C ARG A 226 20.32 -6.06 -5.29
N ILE A 227 19.17 -6.20 -5.93
CA ILE A 227 19.03 -6.62 -7.34
C ILE A 227 18.51 -5.50 -8.23
N TYR A 228 17.87 -4.49 -7.64
CA TYR A 228 17.41 -3.29 -8.31
C TYR A 228 18.06 -2.05 -7.68
N PRO A 229 19.27 -1.67 -8.13
CA PRO A 229 20.04 -0.59 -7.51
C PRO A 229 19.37 0.80 -7.54
N ALA A 230 18.36 0.99 -8.39
CA ALA A 230 17.55 2.19 -8.43
C ALA A 230 16.58 2.29 -7.24
N ALA A 231 16.21 1.16 -6.62
CA ALA A 231 15.42 1.17 -5.40
C ALA A 231 16.20 1.80 -4.24
N ARG A 232 15.47 2.48 -3.36
CA ARG A 232 15.99 3.05 -2.11
C ARG A 232 15.33 2.38 -0.92
N VAL A 233 16.14 1.77 -0.06
CA VAL A 233 15.68 0.91 1.02
C VAL A 233 16.42 1.24 2.32
N CYS A 234 15.72 1.10 3.44
CA CYS A 234 16.27 1.18 4.78
C CYS A 234 16.81 -0.19 5.17
N ARG A 235 18.14 -0.31 5.28
CA ARG A 235 18.82 -1.57 5.56
C ARG A 235 19.61 -1.45 6.86
N THR A 236 19.43 -2.42 7.75
CA THR A 236 20.23 -2.57 8.97
C THR A 236 21.57 -3.20 8.63
N GLU A 237 22.66 -2.63 9.15
CA GLU A 237 24.05 -3.09 8.99
C GLU A 237 24.62 -3.67 10.29
#